data_AF-A0A7V3MZP1-F1
#
_entry.id   AF-A0A7V3MZP1-F1
#
_cell.length_a   1.000
_cell.length_b   1.000
_cell.length_c   1.000
_cell.angle_alpha   90.00
_cell.angle_beta   90.00
_cell.angle_gamma   90.00
#
_symmetry.space_group_name_H-M   'P 1'
#
loop_
_entity.id
_entity.type
_entity.pdbx_description
1 polymer ?
#
loop_
_entity_poly.entity_id
_entity_poly.type
_entity_poly.pdbx_seq_one_letter_code
_entity_poly.pdbx_strand_id
1 'polypeptide(L)'
;MTRRRGVTEQAAVAAIEQGCRILRLPTMRDRFVEIAAAAEREQLSYLGFFSELVIAECDDRTQRRAQRRIRDAGFPRLKCLDEFSFDANPAINPAVIGQLATCGWVKAGHPLCLIGDSGTGKTHLLIALGTLAAEAGYRVRYTLASKLVNELVEAADDKQLTKLISRYGRVDLILVDELGYLQLDRRGAELLFQVLTEREERSAIAIASNEPFSSWTKTFTDPRLCAAVVDRLTFGGRIIETGSTSYRLAHTRNVKAARTSTAAPTGNKRPNSVAPQSH
;
A
#
# COMPACT_ATOMS: atom_id res chain seq x y z
N MET A 1 -14.49 49.84 -26.92
CA MET A 1 -13.16 49.62 -26.31
C MET A 1 -13.25 49.95 -24.82
N THR A 2 -13.54 48.95 -23.99
CA THR A 2 -13.67 49.14 -22.54
C THR A 2 -12.27 49.23 -21.95
N ARG A 3 -11.85 50.45 -21.58
CA ARG A 3 -10.57 50.71 -20.91
C ARG A 3 -10.56 49.91 -19.61
N ARG A 4 -9.81 48.79 -19.54
CA ARG A 4 -9.59 48.06 -18.28
C ARG A 4 -8.96 49.04 -17.31
N ARG A 5 -9.73 49.53 -16.33
CA ARG A 5 -9.18 50.18 -15.13
C ARG A 5 -8.10 49.24 -14.62
N GLY A 6 -6.87 49.73 -14.48
CA GLY A 6 -5.80 48.98 -13.83
C GLY A 6 -6.34 48.50 -12.49
N VAL A 7 -6.55 47.20 -12.38
CA VAL A 7 -6.98 46.58 -11.13
C VAL A 7 -5.84 46.84 -10.17
N THR A 8 -6.10 47.50 -9.04
CA THR A 8 -5.07 47.65 -8.00
C THR A 8 -4.60 46.26 -7.59
N GLU A 9 -3.33 46.12 -7.24
CA GLU A 9 -2.77 44.82 -6.88
C GLU A 9 -3.58 44.13 -5.77
N GLN A 10 -4.05 44.90 -4.79
CA GLN A 10 -4.99 44.45 -3.75
C GLN A 10 -6.32 43.93 -4.31
N ALA A 11 -6.90 44.59 -5.32
CA ALA A 11 -8.13 44.13 -5.95
C ALA A 11 -7.89 42.87 -6.81
N ALA A 12 -6.70 42.72 -7.40
CA ALA A 12 -6.32 41.52 -8.14
C ALA A 12 -6.17 40.32 -7.20
N VAL A 13 -5.47 40.51 -6.07
CA VAL A 13 -5.33 39.52 -4.98
C VAL A 13 -6.70 39.05 -4.50
N ALA A 14 -7.59 39.97 -4.13
CA ALA A 14 -8.94 39.63 -3.67
C ALA A 14 -9.78 38.89 -4.75
N ALA A 15 -9.65 39.29 -6.01
CA ALA A 15 -10.34 38.63 -7.12
C ALA A 15 -9.81 37.20 -7.35
N ILE A 16 -8.50 36.99 -7.24
CA ILE A 16 -7.87 35.66 -7.35
C ILE A 16 -8.32 34.76 -6.20
N GLU A 17 -8.31 35.25 -4.96
CA GLU A 17 -8.75 34.48 -3.78
C GLU A 17 -10.21 34.03 -3.91
N GLN A 18 -11.10 34.96 -4.25
CA GLN A 18 -12.53 34.68 -4.39
C GLN A 18 -12.80 33.76 -5.59
N GLY A 19 -12.12 33.99 -6.72
CA GLY A 19 -12.20 33.13 -7.90
C GLY A 19 -11.76 31.70 -7.58
N CYS A 20 -10.61 31.54 -6.90
CA CYS A 20 -10.11 30.23 -6.48
C CYS A 20 -11.04 29.54 -5.49
N ARG A 21 -11.71 30.29 -4.60
CA ARG A 21 -12.72 29.73 -3.68
C ARG A 21 -13.93 29.16 -4.44
N ILE A 22 -14.45 29.89 -5.43
CA ILE A 22 -15.59 29.46 -6.25
C ILE A 22 -15.22 28.24 -7.10
N LEU A 23 -14.05 28.26 -7.72
CA LEU A 23 -13.55 27.18 -8.58
C LEU A 23 -12.97 25.98 -7.80
N ARG A 24 -12.90 26.09 -6.46
CA ARG A 24 -12.30 25.11 -5.55
C ARG A 24 -10.83 24.82 -5.87
N LEU A 25 -10.02 25.85 -6.10
CA LEU A 25 -8.58 25.76 -6.37
C LEU A 25 -7.78 26.14 -5.11
N PRO A 26 -7.78 25.30 -4.05
CA PRO A 26 -7.19 25.66 -2.76
C PRO A 26 -5.69 25.92 -2.86
N THR A 27 -4.96 25.20 -3.69
CA THR A 27 -3.49 25.32 -3.75
C THR A 27 -3.09 26.57 -4.51
N MET A 28 -3.78 26.92 -5.58
CA MET A 28 -3.61 28.23 -6.22
C MET A 28 -3.94 29.35 -5.23
N ARG A 29 -5.06 29.26 -4.53
CA ARG A 29 -5.47 30.28 -3.54
C ARG A 29 -4.41 30.48 -2.46
N ASP A 30 -3.82 29.40 -1.97
CA ASP A 30 -2.91 29.46 -0.83
C ASP A 30 -1.47 29.81 -1.25
N ARG A 31 -1.08 29.56 -2.52
CA ARG A 31 0.31 29.71 -3.01
C ARG A 31 0.52 30.78 -4.09
N PHE A 32 -0.51 31.41 -4.65
CA PHE A 32 -0.31 32.33 -5.78
C PHE A 32 0.60 33.53 -5.47
N VAL A 33 0.61 34.03 -4.23
CA VAL A 33 1.49 35.14 -3.83
C VAL A 33 2.95 34.69 -3.82
N GLU A 34 3.24 33.52 -3.25
CA GLU A 34 4.57 32.90 -3.23
C GLU A 34 5.08 32.65 -4.66
N ILE A 35 4.24 32.04 -5.51
CA ILE A 35 4.57 31.73 -6.90
C ILE A 35 4.73 33.00 -7.74
N ALA A 36 3.94 34.05 -7.49
CA ALA A 36 4.10 35.35 -8.17
C ALA A 36 5.43 36.01 -7.81
N ALA A 37 5.81 36.01 -6.53
CA ALA A 37 7.10 36.54 -6.09
C ALA A 37 8.29 35.72 -6.63
N ALA A 38 8.14 34.41 -6.78
CA ALA A 38 9.14 33.57 -7.45
C ALA A 38 9.24 33.90 -8.95
N ALA A 39 8.10 34.02 -9.63
CA ALA A 39 8.04 34.37 -11.05
C ALA A 39 8.67 35.74 -11.36
N GLU A 40 8.52 36.72 -10.47
CA GLU A 40 9.18 38.03 -10.62
C GLU A 40 10.70 37.93 -10.47
N ARG A 41 11.19 37.19 -9.46
CA ARG A 41 12.64 36.96 -9.26
C ARG A 41 13.27 36.19 -10.42
N GLU A 42 12.56 35.22 -10.96
CA GLU A 42 13.03 34.35 -12.06
C GLU A 42 12.71 34.93 -13.45
N GLN A 43 12.07 36.10 -13.52
CA GLN A 43 11.67 36.78 -14.76
C GLN A 43 10.83 35.88 -15.68
N LEU A 44 9.92 35.09 -15.11
CA LEU A 44 9.02 34.24 -15.88
C LEU A 44 8.04 35.09 -16.71
N SER A 45 7.73 34.62 -17.92
CA SER A 45 6.64 35.21 -18.71
C SER A 45 5.29 35.03 -18.00
N TYR A 46 4.27 35.82 -18.37
CA TYR A 46 2.91 35.64 -17.83
C TYR A 46 2.36 34.22 -18.03
N LEU A 47 2.69 33.58 -19.16
CA LEU A 47 2.32 32.19 -19.42
C LEU A 47 3.10 31.23 -18.52
N GLY A 48 4.38 31.51 -18.25
CA GLY A 48 5.20 30.73 -17.31
C GLY A 48 4.68 30.79 -15.88
N PHE A 49 4.36 31.97 -15.38
CA PHE A 49 3.72 32.14 -14.08
C PHE A 49 2.39 31.37 -13.99
N PHE A 50 1.53 31.50 -15.01
CA PHE A 50 0.25 30.82 -15.02
C PHE A 50 0.42 29.29 -15.09
N SER A 51 1.40 28.79 -15.85
CA SER A 51 1.68 27.35 -15.89
C SER A 51 2.16 26.82 -14.53
N GLU A 52 3.08 27.50 -13.84
CA GLU A 52 3.54 27.10 -12.51
C GLU A 52 2.38 26.99 -11.51
N LEU A 53 1.47 27.96 -11.55
CA LEU A 53 0.27 27.97 -10.71
C LEU A 53 -0.65 26.78 -10.98
N VAL A 54 -0.92 26.48 -12.25
CA VAL A 54 -1.78 25.37 -12.66
C VAL A 54 -1.13 24.02 -12.33
N ILE A 55 0.18 23.89 -12.58
CA ILE A 55 0.95 22.69 -12.24
C ILE A 55 0.92 22.43 -10.74
N ALA A 56 1.18 23.46 -9.91
CA ALA A 56 1.14 23.34 -8.46
C ALA A 56 -0.23 22.83 -7.94
N GLU A 57 -1.34 23.29 -8.52
CA GLU A 57 -2.67 22.81 -8.18
C GLU A 57 -2.92 21.38 -8.66
N CYS A 58 -2.50 21.04 -9.88
CA CYS A 58 -2.64 19.70 -10.42
C CYS A 58 -1.84 18.66 -9.61
N ASP A 59 -0.61 18.99 -9.23
CA ASP A 59 0.29 18.12 -8.50
C ASP A 59 -0.23 17.84 -7.09
N ASP A 60 -0.58 18.90 -6.36
CA ASP A 60 -1.13 18.76 -5.01
C ASP A 60 -2.49 18.03 -5.03
N ARG A 61 -3.35 18.27 -6.03
CA ARG A 61 -4.59 17.47 -6.19
C ARG A 61 -4.32 16.00 -6.44
N THR A 62 -3.33 15.69 -7.28
CA THR A 62 -2.93 14.31 -7.57
C THR A 62 -2.41 13.64 -6.31
N GLN A 63 -1.54 14.32 -5.57
CA GLN A 63 -1.00 13.85 -4.30
C GLN A 63 -2.09 13.64 -3.24
N ARG A 64 -3.00 14.60 -3.05
CA ARG A 64 -4.12 14.47 -2.11
C ARG A 64 -5.05 13.32 -2.47
N ARG A 65 -5.32 13.09 -3.76
CA ARG A 65 -6.09 11.94 -4.24
C ARG A 65 -5.39 10.61 -3.95
N ALA A 66 -4.09 10.51 -4.23
CA ALA A 66 -3.29 9.32 -3.93
C ALA A 66 -3.29 9.02 -2.42
N GLN A 67 -2.95 10.01 -1.59
CA GLN A 67 -2.97 9.87 -0.13
C GLN A 67 -4.35 9.48 0.41
N ARG A 68 -5.43 10.06 -0.13
CA ARG A 68 -6.79 9.67 0.25
C ARG A 68 -7.07 8.21 -0.09
N ARG A 69 -6.68 7.74 -1.28
CA ARG A 69 -6.85 6.32 -1.67
C ARG A 69 -6.04 5.37 -0.80
N ILE A 70 -4.80 5.73 -0.47
CA ILE A 70 -3.96 4.94 0.46
C ILE A 70 -4.64 4.83 1.83
N ARG A 71 -5.20 5.93 2.36
CA ARG A 71 -5.97 5.91 3.62
C ARG A 71 -7.24 5.07 3.52
N ASP A 72 -8.01 5.27 2.44
CA ASP A 72 -9.27 4.55 2.20
C ASP A 72 -9.03 3.02 2.05
N ALA A 73 -7.84 2.61 1.60
CA ALA A 73 -7.46 1.21 1.48
C ALA A 73 -7.42 0.46 2.81
N GLY A 74 -7.18 1.16 3.93
CA GLY A 74 -7.26 0.57 5.26
C GLY A 74 -6.09 -0.37 5.61
N PHE A 75 -4.89 -0.08 5.09
CA PHE A 75 -3.68 -0.81 5.45
C PHE A 75 -3.40 -0.73 6.97
N PRO A 76 -3.00 -1.83 7.64
CA PRO A 76 -2.67 -1.81 9.06
C PRO A 76 -1.39 -1.02 9.37
N ARG A 77 -0.51 -0.92 8.37
CA ARG A 77 0.74 -0.15 8.36
C ARG A 77 1.07 0.20 6.92
N LEU A 78 1.72 1.34 6.69
CA LEU A 78 2.25 1.66 5.37
C LEU A 78 3.52 0.87 5.11
N LYS A 79 3.64 0.35 3.90
CA LYS A 79 4.83 -0.32 3.40
C LYS A 79 5.05 0.07 1.95
N CYS A 80 6.27 0.49 1.65
CA CYS A 80 6.70 0.82 0.31
C CYS A 80 7.53 -0.32 -0.27
N LEU A 81 7.57 -0.41 -1.60
CA LEU A 81 8.37 -1.42 -2.27
C LEU A 81 9.87 -1.21 -2.04
N ASP A 82 10.30 0.05 -1.95
CA ASP A 82 11.71 0.43 -1.71
C ASP A 82 12.23 -0.05 -0.34
N GLU A 83 11.35 -0.28 0.63
CA GLU A 83 11.71 -0.85 1.93
C GLU A 83 11.91 -2.38 1.89
N PHE A 84 11.60 -3.02 0.76
CA PHE A 84 11.69 -4.48 0.63
C PHE A 84 13.11 -4.90 0.24
N SER A 85 13.78 -5.65 1.12
CA SER A 85 15.11 -6.20 0.83
C SER A 85 14.99 -7.52 0.06
N PHE A 86 15.29 -7.49 -1.23
CA PHE A 86 15.36 -8.68 -2.08
C PHE A 86 16.54 -9.59 -1.71
N ASP A 87 17.65 -9.03 -1.23
CA ASP A 87 18.80 -9.82 -0.76
C ASP A 87 18.45 -10.70 0.44
N ALA A 88 17.54 -10.23 1.30
CA ALA A 88 17.07 -11.00 2.45
C ALA A 88 16.13 -12.16 2.07
N ASN A 89 15.55 -12.15 0.86
CA ASN A 89 14.73 -13.23 0.36
C ASN A 89 14.96 -13.48 -1.16
N PRO A 90 15.99 -14.28 -1.51
CA PRO A 90 16.35 -14.56 -2.90
C PRO A 90 15.32 -15.41 -3.66
N ALA A 91 14.32 -15.98 -2.97
CA ALA A 91 13.22 -16.70 -3.62
C ALA A 91 12.33 -15.76 -4.45
N ILE A 92 12.35 -14.45 -4.16
CA ILE A 92 11.52 -13.46 -4.83
C ILE A 92 12.32 -12.80 -5.95
N ASN A 93 11.91 -13.01 -7.19
CA ASN A 93 12.54 -12.40 -8.35
C ASN A 93 12.19 -10.89 -8.46
N PRO A 94 13.17 -9.97 -8.37
CA PRO A 94 12.91 -8.53 -8.43
C PRO A 94 12.26 -8.07 -9.74
N ALA A 95 12.59 -8.69 -10.88
CA ALA A 95 12.02 -8.33 -12.17
C ALA A 95 10.51 -8.61 -12.21
N VAL A 96 10.08 -9.71 -11.57
CA VAL A 96 8.66 -10.06 -11.45
C VAL A 96 7.92 -9.04 -10.60
N ILE A 97 8.49 -8.64 -9.46
CA ILE A 97 7.88 -7.62 -8.60
C ILE A 97 7.85 -6.25 -9.29
N GLY A 98 8.90 -5.89 -10.04
CA GLY A 98 8.93 -4.70 -10.87
C GLY A 98 7.83 -4.69 -11.94
N GLN A 99 7.56 -5.84 -12.58
CA GLN A 99 6.43 -5.97 -13.51
C GLN A 99 5.09 -5.77 -12.78
N LEU A 100 4.90 -6.35 -11.59
CA LEU A 100 3.67 -6.19 -10.81
C LEU A 100 3.48 -4.75 -10.31
N ALA A 101 4.56 -4.01 -10.04
CA ALA A 101 4.53 -2.61 -9.64
C ALA A 101 3.90 -1.70 -10.69
N THR A 102 3.94 -2.07 -11.98
CA THR A 102 3.27 -1.33 -13.07
C THR A 102 1.74 -1.39 -13.03
N CYS A 103 1.16 -2.22 -12.14
CA CYS A 103 -0.29 -2.40 -11.97
C CYS A 103 -1.05 -2.91 -13.21
N GLY A 104 -0.36 -3.40 -14.24
CA GLY A 104 -1.00 -3.98 -15.43
C GLY A 104 -1.94 -5.15 -15.11
N TRP A 105 -1.56 -5.98 -14.14
CA TRP A 105 -2.36 -7.11 -13.65
C TRP A 105 -3.64 -6.64 -12.93
N VAL A 106 -3.60 -5.50 -12.21
CA VAL A 106 -4.77 -4.90 -11.56
C VAL A 106 -5.78 -4.46 -12.63
N LYS A 107 -5.28 -3.79 -13.67
CA LYS A 107 -6.11 -3.34 -14.80
C LYS A 107 -6.75 -4.51 -15.56
N ALA A 108 -6.02 -5.61 -15.70
CA ALA A 108 -6.51 -6.82 -16.36
C ALA A 108 -7.42 -7.68 -15.48
N GLY A 109 -7.59 -7.34 -14.20
CA GLY A 109 -8.39 -8.12 -13.26
C GLY A 109 -7.77 -9.47 -12.87
N HIS A 110 -6.47 -9.67 -13.12
CA HIS A 110 -5.80 -10.94 -12.84
C HIS A 110 -5.53 -11.12 -11.34
N PRO A 111 -5.62 -12.34 -10.80
CA PRO A 111 -5.31 -12.59 -9.40
C PRO A 111 -3.80 -12.66 -9.13
N LEU A 112 -3.41 -12.36 -7.90
CA LEU A 112 -2.04 -12.52 -7.38
C LEU A 112 -2.04 -13.34 -6.09
N CYS A 113 -1.30 -14.44 -6.06
CA CYS A 113 -1.20 -15.29 -4.88
C CYS A 113 0.22 -15.29 -4.32
N LEU A 114 0.39 -14.83 -3.08
CA LEU A 114 1.65 -14.88 -2.35
C LEU A 114 1.60 -16.05 -1.37
N ILE A 115 2.47 -17.05 -1.55
CA ILE A 115 2.48 -18.28 -0.73
C ILE A 115 3.84 -18.44 -0.05
N GLY A 116 3.88 -18.92 1.19
CA GLY A 116 5.13 -19.27 1.90
C GLY A 116 5.04 -19.05 3.40
N ASP A 117 6.10 -19.36 4.15
CA ASP A 117 6.03 -19.41 5.62
C ASP A 117 5.93 -18.03 6.30
N SER A 118 5.66 -18.04 7.60
CA SER A 118 5.57 -16.80 8.38
C SER A 118 6.86 -15.98 8.34
N GLY A 119 6.71 -14.69 8.02
CA GLY A 119 7.82 -13.73 8.00
C GLY A 119 8.65 -13.69 6.72
N THR A 120 8.20 -14.31 5.63
CA THR A 120 8.89 -14.30 4.32
C THR A 120 8.65 -13.03 3.48
N GLY A 121 7.81 -12.11 3.95
CA GLY A 121 7.55 -10.83 3.28
C GLY A 121 6.22 -10.72 2.53
N LYS A 122 5.36 -11.75 2.55
CA LYS A 122 4.04 -11.73 1.86
C LYS A 122 3.20 -10.49 2.17
N THR A 123 2.89 -10.24 3.45
CA THR A 123 2.13 -9.05 3.88
C THR A 123 2.81 -7.75 3.45
N HIS A 124 4.15 -7.70 3.46
CA HIS A 124 4.88 -6.50 3.01
C HIS A 124 4.63 -6.26 1.53
N LEU A 125 4.87 -7.27 0.69
CA LEU A 125 4.64 -7.18 -0.75
C LEU A 125 3.18 -6.87 -1.08
N LEU A 126 2.23 -7.50 -0.37
CA LEU A 126 0.80 -7.26 -0.55
C LEU A 126 0.45 -5.79 -0.29
N ILE A 127 0.91 -5.22 0.82
CA ILE A 127 0.70 -3.81 1.16
C ILE A 127 1.47 -2.89 0.21
N ALA A 128 2.71 -3.22 -0.16
CA ALA A 128 3.52 -2.38 -1.05
C ALA A 128 2.94 -2.27 -2.46
N LEU A 129 2.56 -3.40 -3.06
CA LEU A 129 1.87 -3.42 -4.35
C LEU A 129 0.49 -2.74 -4.27
N GLY A 130 -0.22 -2.93 -3.16
CA GLY A 130 -1.46 -2.20 -2.87
C GLY A 130 -1.27 -0.69 -2.79
N THR A 131 -0.19 -0.24 -2.17
CA THR A 131 0.14 1.19 -2.03
C THR A 131 0.43 1.79 -3.41
N LEU A 132 1.26 1.13 -4.23
CA LEU A 132 1.54 1.52 -5.61
C LEU A 132 0.26 1.58 -6.46
N ALA A 133 -0.65 0.61 -6.31
CA ALA A 133 -1.94 0.64 -7.00
C ALA A 133 -2.81 1.83 -6.56
N ALA A 134 -2.85 2.14 -5.26
CA ALA A 134 -3.58 3.30 -4.76
C ALA A 134 -3.01 4.63 -5.29
N GLU A 135 -1.69 4.73 -5.39
CA GLU A 135 -0.97 5.87 -5.99
C GLU A 135 -1.25 6.02 -7.49
N ALA A 136 -1.26 4.90 -8.22
CA ALA A 136 -1.66 4.83 -9.63
C ALA A 136 -3.15 5.14 -9.87
N GLY A 137 -3.93 5.31 -8.80
CA GLY A 137 -5.31 5.80 -8.84
C GLY A 137 -6.39 4.73 -8.72
N TYR A 138 -6.01 3.48 -8.46
CA TYR A 138 -6.93 2.38 -8.21
C TYR A 138 -7.55 2.48 -6.81
N ARG A 139 -8.79 2.04 -6.68
CA ARG A 139 -9.47 1.83 -5.39
C ARG A 139 -9.00 0.51 -4.83
N VAL A 140 -8.25 0.56 -3.76
CA VAL A 140 -7.70 -0.62 -3.10
C VAL A 140 -8.44 -0.86 -1.78
N ARG A 141 -8.56 -2.11 -1.36
CA ARG A 141 -9.07 -2.46 -0.02
C ARG A 141 -8.24 -3.58 0.57
N TYR A 142 -7.63 -3.34 1.72
CA TYR A 142 -6.98 -4.35 2.52
C TYR A 142 -7.92 -4.92 3.57
N THR A 143 -7.89 -6.24 3.75
CA THR A 143 -8.60 -6.94 4.82
C THR A 143 -7.90 -8.23 5.19
N LEU A 144 -8.13 -8.71 6.41
CA LEU A 144 -7.82 -10.09 6.78
C LEU A 144 -8.92 -11.01 6.26
N ALA A 145 -8.57 -12.25 5.89
CA ALA A 145 -9.55 -13.24 5.45
C ALA A 145 -10.68 -13.44 6.46
N SER A 146 -10.34 -13.59 7.75
CA SER A 146 -11.31 -13.73 8.84
C SER A 146 -12.22 -12.52 9.00
N LYS A 147 -11.66 -11.31 8.92
CA LYS A 147 -12.43 -10.07 9.01
C LYS A 147 -13.41 -9.92 7.86
N LEU A 148 -13.00 -10.28 6.65
CA LEU A 148 -13.86 -10.26 5.47
C LEU A 148 -15.03 -11.24 5.64
N VAL A 149 -14.73 -12.47 6.06
CA VAL A 149 -15.74 -13.50 6.28
C VAL A 149 -16.75 -13.07 7.34
N ASN A 150 -16.28 -12.54 8.48
CA ASN A 150 -17.16 -12.05 9.53
C ASN A 150 -18.06 -10.91 9.03
N GLU A 151 -17.51 -9.94 8.29
CA GLU A 151 -18.30 -8.83 7.72
C GLU A 151 -19.37 -9.34 6.73
N LEU A 152 -19.06 -10.38 5.96
CA LEU A 152 -20.01 -11.01 5.04
C LEU A 152 -21.12 -11.76 5.78
N VAL A 153 -20.78 -12.49 6.85
CA VAL A 153 -21.74 -13.24 7.67
C VAL A 153 -22.70 -12.27 8.37
N GLU A 154 -22.17 -11.23 9.03
CA GLU A 154 -22.96 -10.17 9.68
C GLU A 154 -23.88 -9.47 8.69
N ALA A 155 -23.37 -9.08 7.51
CA ALA A 155 -24.19 -8.44 6.49
C ALA A 155 -25.28 -9.37 5.93
N ALA A 156 -25.05 -10.68 5.90
CA ALA A 156 -26.06 -11.65 5.52
C ALA A 156 -27.16 -11.79 6.59
N ASP A 157 -26.80 -11.80 7.88
CA ASP A 157 -27.78 -11.81 8.98
C ASP A 157 -28.65 -10.54 8.97
N ASP A 158 -28.04 -9.39 8.71
CA ASP A 158 -28.71 -8.09 8.63
C ASP A 158 -29.44 -7.82 7.30
N LYS A 159 -29.48 -8.80 6.38
CA LYS A 159 -30.06 -8.68 5.03
C LYS A 159 -29.45 -7.52 4.20
N GLN A 160 -28.18 -7.19 4.46
CA GLN A 160 -27.39 -6.18 3.74
C GLN A 160 -26.33 -6.78 2.81
N LEU A 161 -26.26 -8.12 2.65
CA LEU A 161 -25.23 -8.80 1.88
C LEU A 161 -25.07 -8.25 0.45
N THR A 162 -26.17 -8.07 -0.28
CA THR A 162 -26.14 -7.54 -1.66
C THR A 162 -25.49 -6.16 -1.74
N LYS A 163 -25.73 -5.31 -0.75
CA LYS A 163 -25.13 -3.97 -0.66
C LYS A 163 -23.62 -4.06 -0.38
N LEU A 164 -23.22 -4.99 0.48
CA LEU A 164 -21.81 -5.22 0.80
C LEU A 164 -21.04 -5.79 -0.40
N ILE A 165 -21.58 -6.81 -1.08
CA ILE A 165 -20.99 -7.36 -2.31
C ILE A 165 -20.86 -6.27 -3.38
N SER A 166 -21.90 -5.46 -3.58
CA SER A 166 -21.86 -4.32 -4.52
C SER A 166 -20.78 -3.30 -4.16
N ARG A 167 -20.51 -3.09 -2.86
CA ARG A 167 -19.43 -2.22 -2.39
C ARG A 167 -18.06 -2.81 -2.76
N TYR A 168 -17.88 -4.12 -2.55
CA TYR A 168 -16.65 -4.82 -2.92
C TYR A 168 -16.43 -4.91 -4.43
N GLY A 169 -17.50 -4.94 -5.23
CA GLY A 169 -17.41 -4.88 -6.70
C GLY A 169 -16.96 -3.52 -7.25
N ARG A 170 -17.03 -2.43 -6.47
CA ARG A 170 -16.56 -1.08 -6.88
C ARG A 170 -15.09 -0.81 -6.57
N VAL A 171 -14.46 -1.73 -5.85
CA VAL A 171 -13.03 -1.69 -5.55
C VAL A 171 -12.30 -2.26 -6.76
N ASP A 172 -11.15 -1.72 -7.12
CA ASP A 172 -10.38 -2.23 -8.27
C ASP A 172 -9.47 -3.40 -7.83
N LEU A 173 -8.94 -3.33 -6.61
CA LEU A 173 -8.08 -4.36 -6.00
C LEU A 173 -8.47 -4.67 -4.55
N ILE A 174 -8.81 -5.92 -4.26
CA ILE A 174 -8.92 -6.43 -2.89
C ILE A 174 -7.65 -7.18 -2.52
N LEU A 175 -7.11 -6.87 -1.34
CA LEU A 175 -5.99 -7.55 -0.73
C LEU A 175 -6.51 -8.34 0.47
N VAL A 176 -6.40 -9.66 0.39
CA VAL A 176 -6.82 -10.58 1.46
C VAL A 176 -5.57 -11.18 2.10
N ASP A 177 -5.23 -10.74 3.31
CA ASP A 177 -4.10 -11.28 4.05
C ASP A 177 -4.54 -12.40 5.00
N GLU A 178 -3.56 -13.22 5.40
CA GLU A 178 -3.70 -14.34 6.35
C GLU A 178 -4.75 -15.40 5.96
N LEU A 179 -4.94 -15.62 4.66
CA LEU A 179 -5.81 -16.67 4.15
C LEU A 179 -5.13 -18.03 4.38
N GLY A 180 -5.66 -18.87 5.27
CA GLY A 180 -5.06 -20.16 5.64
C GLY A 180 -4.76 -20.33 7.14
N TYR A 181 -4.85 -19.26 7.94
CA TYR A 181 -4.60 -19.33 9.38
C TYR A 181 -5.80 -19.82 10.21
N LEU A 182 -7.02 -19.71 9.67
CA LEU A 182 -8.26 -20.03 10.38
C LEU A 182 -9.10 -21.00 9.56
N GLN A 183 -9.80 -21.89 10.23
CA GLN A 183 -10.83 -22.71 9.60
C GLN A 183 -12.06 -21.85 9.38
N LEU A 184 -12.50 -21.73 8.14
CA LEU A 184 -13.73 -21.02 7.82
C LEU A 184 -14.90 -21.97 8.06
N ASP A 185 -15.96 -21.46 8.69
CA ASP A 185 -17.22 -22.18 8.72
C ASP A 185 -17.78 -22.29 7.30
N ARG A 186 -18.66 -23.28 7.07
CA ARG A 186 -19.20 -23.56 5.73
C ARG A 186 -19.83 -22.32 5.10
N ARG A 187 -20.64 -21.60 5.88
CA ARG A 187 -21.34 -20.40 5.44
C ARG A 187 -20.35 -19.29 5.07
N GLY A 188 -19.35 -19.02 5.91
CA GLY A 188 -18.32 -18.03 5.63
C GLY A 188 -17.50 -18.35 4.38
N ALA A 189 -17.17 -19.62 4.16
CA ALA A 189 -16.47 -20.08 2.97
C ALA A 189 -17.30 -19.87 1.68
N GLU A 190 -18.60 -20.20 1.71
CA GLU A 190 -19.54 -19.98 0.60
C GLU A 190 -19.68 -18.49 0.25
N LEU A 191 -19.75 -17.62 1.27
CA LEU A 191 -19.81 -16.16 1.07
C LEU A 191 -18.51 -15.59 0.51
N LEU A 192 -17.35 -16.04 1.00
CA LEU A 192 -16.06 -15.64 0.44
C LEU A 192 -15.96 -16.04 -1.04
N PHE A 193 -16.38 -17.27 -1.37
CA PHE A 193 -16.42 -17.75 -2.75
C PHE A 193 -17.32 -16.89 -3.65
N GLN A 194 -18.45 -16.43 -3.15
CA GLN A 194 -19.32 -15.50 -3.89
C GLN A 194 -18.60 -14.19 -4.23
N VAL A 195 -17.82 -13.64 -3.30
CA VAL A 195 -17.00 -12.44 -3.55
C VAL A 195 -15.91 -12.70 -4.58
N LEU A 196 -15.23 -13.86 -4.52
CA LEU A 196 -14.22 -14.22 -5.52
C LEU A 196 -14.82 -14.35 -6.93
N THR A 197 -15.98 -15.01 -7.02
CA THR A 197 -16.68 -15.25 -8.30
C THR A 197 -17.20 -13.95 -8.92
N GLU A 198 -17.78 -13.04 -8.12
CA GLU A 198 -18.29 -11.75 -8.66
C GLU A 198 -17.16 -10.87 -9.24
N ARG A 199 -15.92 -11.10 -8.81
CA ARG A 199 -14.75 -10.32 -9.20
C ARG A 199 -13.94 -10.92 -10.32
N GLU A 200 -14.12 -12.21 -10.58
CA GLU A 200 -13.48 -12.95 -11.65
C GLU A 200 -13.58 -12.18 -12.98
N GLU A 201 -12.45 -12.01 -13.66
CA GLU A 201 -12.28 -11.27 -14.92
C GLU A 201 -12.73 -9.80 -14.93
N ARG A 202 -13.16 -9.24 -13.79
CA ARG A 202 -13.62 -7.84 -13.67
C ARG A 202 -12.69 -6.98 -12.85
N SER A 203 -12.15 -7.52 -11.75
CA SER A 203 -11.37 -6.74 -10.79
C SER A 203 -10.41 -7.63 -10.02
N ALA A 204 -9.17 -7.17 -9.85
CA ALA A 204 -8.11 -8.01 -9.34
C ALA A 204 -8.27 -8.32 -7.85
N ILE A 205 -7.78 -9.48 -7.45
CA ILE A 205 -7.64 -9.89 -6.07
C ILE A 205 -6.22 -10.35 -5.81
N ALA A 206 -5.64 -9.91 -4.70
CA ALA A 206 -4.37 -10.44 -4.24
C ALA A 206 -4.54 -11.09 -2.87
N ILE A 207 -3.95 -12.26 -2.71
CA ILE A 207 -4.02 -13.02 -1.47
C ILE A 207 -2.62 -13.28 -0.93
N ALA A 208 -2.52 -13.39 0.39
CA ALA A 208 -1.34 -13.90 1.06
C ALA A 208 -1.73 -15.09 1.95
N SER A 209 -1.05 -16.23 1.73
CA SER A 209 -1.28 -17.46 2.45
C SER A 209 0.02 -18.06 2.99
N ASN A 210 -0.07 -18.64 4.17
CA ASN A 210 1.01 -19.41 4.79
C ASN A 210 1.01 -20.89 4.41
N GLU A 211 -0.07 -21.38 3.80
CA GLU A 211 -0.18 -22.77 3.37
C GLU A 211 -0.28 -22.86 1.84
N PRO A 212 0.32 -23.89 1.22
CA PRO A 212 0.11 -24.16 -0.20
C PRO A 212 -1.36 -24.53 -0.46
N PHE A 213 -1.83 -24.33 -1.69
CA PHE A 213 -3.21 -24.65 -2.08
C PHE A 213 -3.61 -26.10 -1.77
N SER A 214 -2.65 -27.04 -1.78
CA SER A 214 -2.89 -28.44 -1.41
C SER A 214 -3.38 -28.64 0.03
N SER A 215 -3.08 -27.70 0.93
CA SER A 215 -3.46 -27.75 2.34
C SER A 215 -4.70 -26.91 2.67
N TRP A 216 -5.25 -26.17 1.69
CA TRP A 216 -6.44 -25.34 1.89
C TRP A 216 -7.71 -26.12 2.17
N THR A 217 -7.73 -27.44 1.99
CA THR A 217 -8.82 -28.32 2.47
C THR A 217 -8.97 -28.28 3.99
N LYS A 218 -7.97 -27.83 4.74
CA LYS A 218 -8.09 -27.55 6.18
C LYS A 218 -8.86 -26.26 6.47
N THR A 219 -8.74 -25.27 5.59
CA THR A 219 -9.36 -23.95 5.71
C THR A 219 -10.79 -23.96 5.16
N PHE A 220 -10.97 -24.59 4.00
CA PHE A 220 -12.24 -24.78 3.31
C PHE A 220 -12.74 -26.20 3.56
N THR A 221 -13.72 -26.34 4.45
CA THR A 221 -14.27 -27.63 4.88
C THR A 221 -14.95 -28.43 3.75
N ASP A 222 -15.41 -27.76 2.69
CA ASP A 222 -15.91 -28.41 1.47
C ASP A 222 -14.79 -28.49 0.41
N PRO A 223 -14.30 -29.70 0.07
CA PRO A 223 -13.24 -29.88 -0.92
C PRO A 223 -13.59 -29.38 -2.33
N ARG A 224 -14.87 -29.43 -2.73
CA ARG A 224 -15.31 -28.95 -4.05
C ARG A 224 -15.24 -27.43 -4.11
N LEU A 225 -15.68 -26.77 -3.04
CA LEU A 225 -15.58 -25.33 -2.90
C LEU A 225 -14.11 -24.88 -2.90
N CYS A 226 -13.25 -25.59 -2.15
CA CYS A 226 -11.82 -25.34 -2.13
C CYS A 226 -11.21 -25.39 -3.54
N ALA A 227 -11.48 -26.44 -4.30
CA ALA A 227 -10.99 -26.58 -5.67
C ALA A 227 -11.48 -25.42 -6.57
N ALA A 228 -12.75 -25.04 -6.45
CA ALA A 228 -13.34 -23.94 -7.22
C ALA A 228 -12.75 -22.56 -6.86
N VAL A 229 -12.35 -22.36 -5.60
CA VAL A 229 -11.65 -21.15 -5.14
C VAL A 229 -10.23 -21.11 -5.72
N VAL A 230 -9.48 -22.21 -5.63
CA VAL A 230 -8.11 -22.30 -6.13
C VAL A 230 -8.06 -22.09 -7.64
N ASP A 231 -8.98 -22.72 -8.38
CA ASP A 231 -9.10 -22.54 -9.83
C ASP A 231 -9.22 -21.05 -10.21
N ARG A 232 -10.13 -20.31 -9.57
CA ARG A 232 -10.32 -18.87 -9.80
C ARG A 232 -9.12 -18.00 -9.44
N LEU A 233 -8.40 -18.37 -8.39
CA LEU A 233 -7.22 -17.63 -7.93
C LEU A 233 -5.97 -17.91 -8.77
N THR A 234 -5.99 -18.98 -9.56
CA THR A 234 -4.85 -19.41 -10.39
C THR A 234 -5.09 -19.15 -11.88
N PHE A 235 -6.34 -19.12 -12.34
CA PHE A 235 -6.69 -18.82 -13.72
C PHE A 235 -6.26 -17.41 -14.13
N GLY A 236 -5.34 -17.33 -15.11
CA GLY A 236 -4.72 -16.06 -15.54
C GLY A 236 -3.92 -15.33 -14.45
N GLY A 237 -3.79 -15.94 -13.27
CA GLY A 237 -3.17 -15.35 -12.10
C GLY A 237 -1.68 -15.57 -12.03
N ARG A 238 -1.04 -14.83 -11.12
CA ARG A 238 0.37 -15.03 -10.80
C ARG A 238 0.53 -15.59 -9.41
N ILE A 239 1.25 -16.70 -9.28
CA ILE A 239 1.62 -17.30 -8.00
C ILE A 239 3.08 -16.94 -7.72
N ILE A 240 3.37 -16.42 -6.54
CA ILE A 240 4.72 -16.12 -6.07
C ILE A 240 4.95 -16.88 -4.77
N GLU A 241 5.89 -17.82 -4.82
CA GLU A 241 6.38 -18.51 -3.66
C GLU A 241 7.49 -17.70 -2.99
N THR A 242 7.28 -17.36 -1.74
CA THR A 242 8.19 -16.53 -0.93
C THR A 242 9.16 -17.37 -0.09
N GLY A 243 9.10 -18.70 -0.22
CA GLY A 243 9.96 -19.65 0.49
C GLY A 243 9.62 -19.80 1.98
N SER A 244 10.61 -20.26 2.76
CA SER A 244 10.49 -20.58 4.19
C SER A 244 11.35 -19.70 5.10
N THR A 245 12.25 -18.90 4.53
CA THR A 245 13.21 -18.10 5.30
C THR A 245 12.54 -16.90 5.95
N SER A 246 12.43 -16.92 7.28
CA SER A 246 11.75 -15.85 8.03
C SER A 246 12.65 -14.64 8.29
N TYR A 247 12.30 -13.49 7.69
CA TYR A 247 12.94 -12.20 7.91
C TYR A 247 12.86 -11.76 9.38
N ARG A 248 11.72 -12.00 10.04
CA ARG A 248 11.50 -11.59 11.45
C ARG A 248 12.49 -12.29 12.40
N LEU A 249 12.77 -13.57 12.15
CA LEU A 249 13.73 -14.35 12.94
C LEU A 249 15.16 -13.89 12.69
N ALA A 250 15.54 -13.66 11.43
CA ALA A 250 16.86 -13.14 11.06
C ALA A 250 17.11 -11.76 11.69
N HIS A 251 16.14 -10.84 11.59
CA HIS A 251 16.23 -9.52 12.18
C HIS A 251 16.39 -9.57 13.71
N THR A 252 15.62 -10.41 14.39
CA THR A 252 15.72 -10.58 15.85
C THR A 252 17.08 -11.13 16.28
N ARG A 253 17.65 -12.10 15.52
CA ARG A 253 18.99 -12.63 15.77
C ARG A 253 20.07 -11.57 15.59
N ASN A 254 19.99 -10.77 14.53
CA ASN A 254 20.96 -9.71 14.24
C ASN A 254 20.91 -8.58 15.29
N VAL A 255 19.72 -8.16 15.73
CA VAL A 255 19.56 -7.18 16.81
C VAL A 255 20.11 -7.70 18.15
N LYS A 256 19.90 -8.99 18.45
CA LYS A 256 20.49 -9.62 19.65
C LYS A 256 22.01 -9.68 19.55
N ALA A 257 22.57 -10.13 18.44
CA ALA A 257 24.02 -10.20 18.23
C ALA A 257 24.70 -8.82 18.33
N ALA A 258 24.10 -7.78 17.75
CA ALA A 258 24.59 -6.41 17.86
C ALA A 258 24.60 -5.91 19.32
N ARG A 259 23.56 -6.22 20.10
CA ARG A 259 23.49 -5.90 21.54
C ARG A 259 24.49 -6.66 22.41
N THR A 260 24.87 -7.87 22.03
CA THR A 260 25.90 -8.64 22.76
C THR A 260 27.31 -8.11 22.45
N SER A 261 27.55 -7.59 21.25
CA SER A 261 28.84 -7.01 20.86
C SER A 261 29.14 -5.65 21.50
N THR A 262 28.11 -4.87 21.87
CA THR A 262 28.27 -3.57 22.54
C THR A 262 28.37 -3.66 24.08
N ALA A 263 28.21 -4.86 24.66
CA ALA A 263 28.22 -5.09 26.10
C ALA A 263 29.51 -5.73 26.65
N ALA A 264 30.59 -5.82 25.86
CA ALA A 264 31.89 -6.29 26.35
C ALA A 264 32.55 -5.19 27.24
N PRO A 265 32.90 -5.48 28.51
CA PRO A 265 33.47 -4.47 29.40
C PRO A 265 34.93 -4.18 29.02
N THR A 266 35.26 -2.90 28.95
CA THR A 266 36.63 -2.38 28.88
C THR A 266 37.40 -2.80 30.14
N GLY A 267 38.13 -3.91 30.03
CA GLY A 267 39.10 -4.35 31.03
C GLY A 267 40.21 -3.32 31.18
N ASN A 268 40.11 -2.50 32.22
CA ASN A 268 41.06 -1.47 32.60
C ASN A 268 42.39 -2.10 33.05
N LYS A 269 43.36 -2.24 32.14
CA LYS A 269 44.76 -2.51 32.51
C LYS A 269 45.38 -1.20 33.01
N ARG A 270 45.49 -1.04 34.33
CA ARG A 270 46.34 -0.01 34.93
C ARG A 270 47.82 -0.31 34.61
N PRO A 271 48.60 0.65 34.08
CA PRO A 271 50.05 0.51 34.06
C PRO A 271 50.61 0.91 35.43
N ASN A 272 51.31 -0.01 36.09
CA ASN A 272 52.12 0.28 37.26
C ASN A 272 53.52 0.73 36.79
N SER A 273 53.76 2.03 36.86
CA SER A 273 55.08 2.64 37.03
C SER A 273 54.86 3.74 38.08
N VAL A 274 55.58 3.80 39.19
CA VAL A 274 56.89 4.46 39.29
C VAL A 274 57.49 4.10 40.65
N ALA A 275 58.76 3.70 40.66
CA ALA A 275 59.62 3.81 41.83
C ALA A 275 60.22 5.22 41.90
N PRO A 276 60.47 5.76 43.11
CA PRO A 276 61.68 6.54 43.31
C PRO A 276 62.50 6.08 44.53
N GLN A 277 63.78 6.42 44.44
CA GLN A 277 64.92 6.12 45.30
C GLN A 277 64.80 6.67 46.73
N SER A 278 65.50 6.03 47.69
CA SER A 278 66.69 6.58 48.40
C SER A 278 66.78 6.13 49.87
N HIS A 279 67.68 5.21 50.19
CA HIS A 279 68.83 5.38 51.10
C HIS A 279 69.69 4.11 51.11
#